data_AF-W1NLD4-F1
#
_entry.id   AF-W1NLD4-F1
#
_cell.length_a   1.000
_cell.length_b   1.000
_cell.length_c   1.000
_cell.angle_alpha   90.00
_cell.angle_beta   90.00
_cell.angle_gamma   90.00
#
_symmetry.space_group_name_H-M   'P 1'
#
loop_
_entity.id
_entity.type
_entity.pdbx_description
1 polymer ?
#
loop_
_entity_poly.entity_id
_entity_poly.type
_entity_poly.pdbx_seq_one_letter_code
_entity_poly.pdbx_strand_id
1 'polypeptide(L)'
;MANWAFTIRRATATWQASRPLSSQASGLSPIELHLAFTSRARARAREQPTLPSQTCREISQLVKTNGKRAFLVDTLALVRRLEAQGVPSNHAEAITAAITEVLNDSLENVAQSFVSKMEMQKSEMIQESNISKFKSEVQSSQEHHFSLLQRETEKLRTDIEKMRSELRYEIDKVTAGQRLDLNLERGRIRDELANQSAETSSLTNKLDREIHALRAQLEAAKYDVIKYCIGTLVSISAVGIAVLRILM
;
A
#
# COMPACT_ATOMS: atom_id res chain seq x y z
N MET A 1 -34.22 -2.31 -12.32
CA MET A 1 -32.77 -2.09 -12.55
C MET A 1 -32.36 -0.62 -12.74
N ALA A 2 -33.24 0.38 -12.59
CA ALA A 2 -32.90 1.79 -12.89
C ALA A 2 -32.26 2.60 -11.73
N ASN A 3 -32.23 2.07 -10.50
CA ASN A 3 -31.81 2.85 -9.32
C ASN A 3 -30.28 2.81 -9.03
N TRP A 4 -29.60 1.78 -9.52
CA TRP A 4 -28.16 1.60 -9.31
C TRP A 4 -27.31 2.55 -10.16
N ALA A 5 -27.74 2.79 -11.41
CA ALA A 5 -27.05 3.72 -12.31
C ALA A 5 -27.09 5.17 -11.80
N PHE A 6 -28.17 5.59 -11.14
CA PHE A 6 -28.30 6.94 -10.58
C PHE A 6 -27.42 7.13 -9.34
N THR A 7 -27.29 6.08 -8.52
CA THR A 7 -26.46 6.09 -7.30
C THR A 7 -24.97 6.15 -7.65
N ILE A 8 -24.52 5.41 -8.66
CA ILE A 8 -23.13 5.45 -9.14
C ILE A 8 -22.81 6.79 -9.80
N ARG A 9 -23.76 7.38 -10.54
CA ARG A 9 -23.56 8.69 -11.17
C ARG A 9 -23.48 9.85 -10.15
N ARG A 10 -24.19 9.74 -9.01
CA ARG A 10 -24.03 10.66 -7.86
C ARG A 10 -22.69 10.46 -7.13
N ALA A 11 -22.24 9.22 -6.97
CA ALA A 11 -20.96 8.92 -6.33
C ALA A 11 -19.76 9.42 -7.16
N THR A 12 -19.84 9.35 -8.50
CA THR A 12 -18.81 9.90 -9.39
C THR A 12 -18.87 11.42 -9.49
N ALA A 13 -20.05 12.03 -9.49
CA ALA A 13 -20.20 13.50 -9.46
C ALA A 13 -19.67 14.12 -8.15
N THR A 14 -19.88 13.46 -7.01
CA THR A 14 -19.32 13.90 -5.71
C THR A 14 -17.80 13.71 -5.63
N TRP A 15 -17.24 12.71 -6.33
CA TRP A 15 -15.80 12.52 -6.47
C TRP A 15 -15.14 13.62 -7.33
N GLN A 16 -15.79 14.05 -8.42
CA GLN A 16 -15.31 15.14 -9.27
C GLN A 16 -15.45 16.53 -8.62
N ALA A 17 -16.51 16.75 -7.84
CA ALA A 17 -16.73 18.00 -7.10
C ALA A 17 -15.82 18.18 -5.87
N SER A 18 -15.11 17.11 -5.45
CA SER A 18 -14.20 17.14 -4.30
C SER A 18 -12.73 17.36 -4.69
N ARG A 19 -12.43 17.68 -5.96
CA ARG A 19 -11.09 18.14 -6.34
C ARG A 19 -10.86 19.52 -5.69
N PRO A 20 -9.86 19.69 -4.82
CA PRO A 20 -9.54 21.01 -4.29
C PRO A 20 -9.08 21.90 -5.46
N LEU A 21 -9.66 23.10 -5.53
CA LEU A 21 -9.18 24.18 -6.38
C LEU A 21 -7.69 24.38 -6.06
N SER A 22 -6.86 24.17 -7.06
CA SER A 22 -5.40 24.24 -6.98
C SER A 22 -4.95 25.66 -6.62
N SER A 23 -4.68 25.94 -5.34
CA SER A 23 -3.77 27.04 -4.99
C SER A 23 -2.96 26.89 -3.69
N GLN A 24 -3.15 25.81 -2.93
CA GLN A 24 -2.37 25.53 -1.70
C GLN A 24 -1.94 24.07 -1.60
N ALA A 25 -1.14 23.59 -2.55
CA ALA A 25 -0.47 22.28 -2.42
C ALA A 25 0.84 22.20 -3.23
N SER A 26 1.46 23.34 -3.51
CA SER A 26 2.72 23.43 -4.26
C SER A 26 3.90 23.16 -3.32
N GLY A 27 4.13 21.90 -2.94
CA GLY A 27 5.33 21.54 -2.17
C GLY A 27 5.29 20.25 -1.37
N LEU A 28 4.17 19.52 -1.31
CA LEU A 28 4.08 18.29 -0.53
C LEU A 28 4.31 17.06 -1.40
N SER A 29 5.16 16.14 -0.92
CA SER A 29 5.43 14.88 -1.60
C SER A 29 4.18 13.98 -1.67
N PRO A 30 4.08 13.03 -2.61
CA PRO A 30 2.94 12.11 -2.70
C PRO A 30 2.61 11.35 -1.41
N ILE A 31 3.61 11.16 -0.54
CA ILE A 31 3.48 10.47 0.75
C ILE A 31 2.78 11.37 1.78
N GLU A 32 3.13 12.65 1.84
CA GLU A 32 2.51 13.66 2.71
C GLU A 32 1.02 13.83 2.40
N LEU A 33 0.67 13.85 1.11
CA LEU A 33 -0.73 13.88 0.65
C LEU A 33 -1.50 12.63 1.09
N HIS A 34 -0.87 11.45 1.04
CA HIS A 34 -1.51 10.21 1.47
C HIS A 34 -1.72 10.16 3.00
N LEU A 35 -0.77 10.69 3.79
CA LEU A 35 -0.91 10.82 5.25
C LEU A 35 -1.98 11.85 5.64
N ALA A 36 -2.05 12.99 4.94
CA ALA A 36 -3.10 14.00 5.15
C ALA A 36 -4.50 13.44 4.82
N PHE A 37 -4.60 12.61 3.78
CA PHE A 37 -5.85 11.97 3.40
C PHE A 37 -6.28 10.89 4.40
N THR A 38 -5.35 10.06 4.86
CA THR A 38 -5.62 8.99 5.83
C THR A 38 -5.91 9.54 7.24
N SER A 39 -5.26 10.62 7.66
CA SER A 39 -5.58 11.30 8.92
C SER A 39 -6.98 11.94 8.91
N ARG A 40 -7.39 12.55 7.79
CA ARG A 40 -8.75 13.12 7.63
C ARG A 40 -9.83 12.03 7.52
N ALA A 41 -9.53 10.89 6.89
CA ALA A 41 -10.42 9.72 6.91
C ALA A 41 -10.56 9.11 8.32
N ARG A 42 -9.46 9.05 9.09
CA ARG A 42 -9.43 8.58 10.48
C ARG A 42 -10.16 9.52 11.44
N ALA A 43 -10.12 10.83 11.19
CA ALA A 43 -10.91 11.82 11.92
C ALA A 43 -12.42 11.66 11.66
N ARG A 44 -12.81 11.35 10.41
CA ARG A 44 -14.21 11.10 10.02
C ARG A 44 -14.76 9.76 10.56
N ALA A 45 -13.89 8.79 10.81
CA ALA A 45 -14.24 7.54 11.49
C ALA A 45 -14.40 7.68 13.01
N ARG A 46 -13.99 8.82 13.59
CA ARG A 46 -14.12 9.13 15.03
C ARG A 46 -15.41 9.89 15.36
N GLU A 47 -16.12 10.39 14.36
CA GLU A 47 -17.51 10.81 14.50
C GLU A 47 -18.37 9.54 14.49
N GLN A 48 -18.79 9.09 15.66
CA GLN A 48 -19.88 8.12 15.77
C GLN A 48 -21.07 8.68 14.99
N PRO A 49 -21.61 7.97 13.98
CA PRO A 49 -22.97 8.24 13.57
C PRO A 49 -23.83 7.84 14.76
N THR A 50 -24.26 8.82 15.56
CA THR A 50 -25.39 8.66 16.45
C THR A 50 -26.55 8.25 15.54
N LEU A 51 -26.79 6.94 15.43
CA LEU A 51 -27.99 6.45 14.78
C LEU A 51 -29.15 7.20 15.43
N PRO A 52 -30.07 7.78 14.65
CA PRO A 52 -31.27 8.35 15.22
C PRO A 52 -31.93 7.23 16.01
N SER A 53 -31.98 7.42 17.33
CA SER A 53 -32.80 6.69 18.28
C SER A 53 -33.97 6.12 17.52
N GLN A 54 -33.98 4.80 17.33
CA GLN A 54 -35.08 4.11 16.71
C GLN A 54 -36.33 4.65 17.39
N THR A 55 -37.09 5.45 16.65
CA THR A 55 -38.47 5.70 16.97
C THR A 55 -39.14 4.35 16.77
N CYS A 56 -38.98 3.50 17.78
CA CYS A 56 -39.87 2.40 18.03
C CYS A 56 -41.21 3.13 18.10
N ARG A 57 -41.98 3.05 17.01
CA ARG A 57 -43.34 3.55 17.01
C ARG A 57 -43.96 2.92 18.25
N GLU A 58 -44.22 3.73 19.27
CA GLU A 58 -45.09 3.40 20.38
C GLU A 58 -46.49 3.15 19.79
N ILE A 59 -46.69 2.05 19.08
CA ILE A 59 -48.02 1.54 18.74
C ILE A 59 -48.64 0.91 20.00
N SER A 60 -47.85 0.74 21.07
CA SER A 60 -48.33 0.37 22.39
C SER A 60 -48.52 1.59 23.30
N GLN A 61 -48.93 2.74 22.76
CA GLN A 61 -49.69 3.68 23.59
C GLN A 61 -51.02 3.03 23.95
N LEU A 62 -50.97 2.32 25.08
CA LEU A 62 -51.88 2.58 26.17
C LEU A 62 -53.37 2.48 25.81
N VAL A 63 -53.79 1.33 25.31
CA VAL A 63 -55.03 0.81 25.90
C VAL A 63 -54.64 0.37 27.31
N LYS A 64 -54.73 1.30 28.27
CA LYS A 64 -55.00 0.94 29.67
C LYS A 64 -56.35 0.23 29.63
N THR A 65 -56.35 -1.07 29.32
CA THR A 65 -57.46 -1.92 29.70
C THR A 65 -57.37 -1.96 31.22
N ASN A 66 -58.09 -1.03 31.85
CA ASN A 66 -58.61 -1.27 33.18
C ASN A 66 -59.09 -2.72 33.16
N GLY A 67 -58.44 -3.61 33.91
CA GLY A 67 -58.72 -5.05 33.98
C GLY A 67 -60.09 -5.37 34.60
N LYS A 68 -61.09 -4.52 34.36
CA LYS A 68 -62.46 -4.55 34.87
C LYS A 68 -63.51 -4.39 33.77
N ARG A 69 -63.13 -4.55 32.49
CA ARG A 69 -64.09 -4.70 31.39
C ARG A 69 -63.74 -5.91 30.52
N ALA A 70 -63.44 -7.05 31.15
CA ALA A 70 -64.02 -8.28 30.59
C ALA A 70 -65.52 -8.06 30.63
N PHE A 71 -66.22 -8.25 29.51
CA PHE A 71 -67.65 -8.00 29.37
C PHE A 71 -68.42 -8.91 30.34
N LEU A 72 -68.51 -8.50 31.61
CA LEU A 72 -69.35 -9.14 32.61
C LEU A 72 -70.78 -8.72 32.30
N VAL A 73 -71.45 -9.53 31.50
CA VAL A 73 -72.89 -9.41 31.30
C VAL A 73 -73.56 -9.83 32.60
N ASP A 74 -74.15 -8.87 33.30
CA ASP A 74 -75.06 -9.16 34.39
C ASP A 74 -76.32 -9.81 33.80
N THR A 75 -76.32 -11.13 33.82
CA THR A 75 -77.35 -12.01 33.27
C THR A 75 -78.71 -11.72 33.90
N LEU A 76 -78.72 -11.49 35.22
CA LEU A 76 -79.94 -11.22 35.97
C LEU A 76 -80.50 -9.83 35.66
N ALA A 77 -79.64 -8.80 35.63
CA ALA A 77 -80.07 -7.46 35.26
C ALA A 77 -80.51 -7.37 33.78
N LEU A 78 -79.94 -8.18 32.89
CA LEU A 78 -80.36 -8.25 31.49
C LEU A 78 -81.76 -8.88 31.35
N VAL A 79 -82.00 -10.02 32.01
CA VAL A 79 -83.33 -10.67 32.04
C VAL A 79 -84.38 -9.72 32.63
N ARG A 80 -84.11 -9.08 33.77
CA ARG A 80 -85.05 -8.14 34.41
C ARG A 80 -85.39 -6.93 33.54
N ARG A 81 -84.44 -6.44 32.75
CA ARG A 81 -84.70 -5.35 31.79
C ARG A 81 -85.53 -5.82 30.60
N LEU A 82 -85.31 -7.03 30.11
CA LEU A 82 -86.12 -7.61 29.02
C LEU A 82 -87.57 -7.86 29.49
N GLU A 83 -87.74 -8.37 30.71
CA GLU A 83 -89.05 -8.52 31.35
C GLU A 83 -89.77 -7.17 31.53
N ALA A 84 -89.05 -6.12 31.95
CA ALA A 84 -89.61 -4.77 32.08
C ALA A 84 -90.05 -4.15 30.75
N GLN A 85 -89.54 -4.64 29.62
CA GLN A 85 -89.94 -4.24 28.26
C GLN A 85 -91.04 -5.14 27.68
N GLY A 86 -91.63 -6.02 28.49
CA GLY A 86 -92.73 -6.90 28.11
C GLY A 86 -92.32 -8.23 27.48
N VAL A 87 -91.04 -8.60 27.53
CA VAL A 87 -90.57 -9.92 27.06
C VAL A 87 -90.92 -10.97 28.12
N PRO A 88 -91.61 -12.07 27.76
CA PRO A 88 -91.91 -13.14 28.71
C PRO A 88 -90.62 -13.79 29.23
N SER A 89 -90.60 -14.14 30.51
CA SER A 89 -89.41 -14.58 31.27
C SER A 89 -88.60 -15.68 30.58
N ASN A 90 -89.28 -16.69 30.02
CA ASN A 90 -88.67 -17.79 29.26
C ASN A 90 -87.92 -17.33 28.00
N HIS A 91 -88.42 -16.32 27.28
CA HIS A 91 -87.75 -15.77 26.10
C HIS A 91 -86.63 -14.81 26.50
N ALA A 92 -86.79 -14.06 27.59
CA ALA A 92 -85.76 -13.18 28.15
C ALA A 92 -84.53 -13.97 28.59
N GLU A 93 -84.72 -15.13 29.24
CA GLU A 93 -83.66 -16.07 29.60
C GLU A 93 -82.96 -16.65 28.36
N ALA A 94 -83.72 -17.12 27.37
CA ALA A 94 -83.16 -17.70 26.14
C ALA A 94 -82.33 -16.70 25.33
N ILE A 95 -82.81 -15.46 25.17
CA ILE A 95 -82.08 -14.38 24.49
C ILE A 95 -80.80 -14.04 25.26
N THR A 96 -80.90 -13.96 26.59
CA THR A 96 -79.75 -13.67 27.45
C THR A 96 -78.70 -14.78 27.38
N ALA A 97 -79.12 -16.05 27.32
CA ALA A 97 -78.23 -17.20 27.16
C ALA A 97 -77.47 -17.15 25.82
N ALA A 98 -78.18 -16.93 24.71
CA ALA A 98 -77.56 -16.83 23.38
C ALA A 98 -76.58 -15.65 23.27
N ILE A 99 -76.90 -14.50 23.87
CA ILE A 99 -75.98 -13.35 23.92
C ILE A 99 -74.72 -13.67 24.75
N THR A 100 -74.89 -14.38 25.86
CA THR A 100 -73.77 -14.77 26.73
C THR A 100 -72.83 -15.76 26.04
N GLU A 101 -73.39 -16.72 25.29
CA GLU A 101 -72.63 -17.68 24.49
C GLU A 101 -71.80 -17.00 23.39
N VAL A 102 -72.44 -16.17 22.55
CA VAL A 102 -71.73 -15.43 21.48
C VAL A 102 -70.66 -14.49 22.05
N LEU A 103 -70.89 -13.89 23.22
CA LEU A 103 -69.89 -13.06 23.90
C LEU A 103 -68.71 -13.86 24.44
N ASN A 104 -68.95 -15.04 25.00
CA ASN A 104 -67.87 -15.92 25.46
C ASN A 104 -67.02 -16.41 24.29
N ASP A 105 -67.64 -16.86 23.20
CA ASP A 105 -66.94 -17.30 21.99
C ASP A 105 -66.12 -16.16 21.37
N SER A 106 -66.70 -14.96 21.31
CA SER A 106 -66.01 -13.76 20.82
C SER A 106 -64.83 -13.38 21.72
N LEU A 107 -64.98 -13.50 23.04
CA LEU A 107 -63.92 -13.19 24.00
C LEU A 107 -62.77 -14.18 23.91
N GLU A 108 -63.06 -15.48 23.77
CA GLU A 108 -62.04 -16.51 23.64
C GLU A 108 -61.26 -16.38 22.32
N ASN A 109 -61.94 -16.12 21.20
CA ASN A 109 -61.29 -15.85 19.92
C ASN A 109 -60.37 -14.61 19.96
N VAL A 110 -60.81 -13.55 20.65
CA VAL A 110 -60.00 -12.34 20.85
C VAL A 110 -58.83 -12.63 21.80
N ALA A 111 -59.04 -13.39 22.87
CA ALA A 111 -57.98 -13.77 23.81
C ALA A 111 -56.87 -14.61 23.16
N GLN A 112 -57.21 -15.51 22.23
CA GLN A 112 -56.24 -16.29 21.45
C GLN A 112 -55.37 -15.43 20.52
N SER A 113 -55.88 -14.27 20.10
CA SER A 113 -55.12 -13.32 19.27
C SER A 113 -54.14 -12.46 20.09
N PHE A 114 -54.25 -12.45 21.42
CA PHE A 114 -53.37 -11.72 22.32
C PHE A 114 -52.32 -12.65 22.93
N VAL A 115 -51.08 -12.20 22.92
CA VAL A 115 -49.99 -12.87 23.66
C VAL A 115 -50.09 -12.49 25.13
N SER A 116 -49.91 -13.47 26.03
CA SER A 116 -49.91 -13.17 27.46
C SER A 116 -48.74 -12.25 27.83
N LYS A 117 -48.90 -11.41 28.86
CA LYS A 117 -47.82 -10.53 29.33
C LYS A 117 -46.55 -11.32 29.70
N MET A 118 -46.72 -12.53 30.22
CA MET A 118 -45.62 -13.41 30.61
C MET A 118 -44.84 -13.91 29.38
N GLU A 119 -45.53 -14.33 28.31
CA GLU A 119 -44.90 -14.76 27.07
C GLU A 119 -44.21 -13.60 26.34
N MET A 120 -44.82 -12.42 26.34
CA MET A 120 -44.20 -11.20 25.79
C MET A 120 -42.89 -10.87 26.51
N GLN A 121 -42.89 -10.84 27.85
CA GLN A 121 -41.69 -10.58 28.64
C GLN A 121 -40.61 -11.65 28.44
N LYS A 122 -41.01 -12.92 28.32
CA LYS A 122 -40.08 -14.01 28.01
C LYS A 122 -39.42 -13.81 26.64
N SER A 123 -40.20 -13.46 25.62
CA SER A 123 -39.69 -13.18 24.27
C SER A 123 -38.72 -12.00 24.27
N GLU A 124 -39.07 -10.92 24.99
CA GLU A 124 -38.22 -9.74 25.15
C GLU A 124 -36.88 -10.10 25.85
N MET A 125 -36.92 -10.87 26.93
CA MET A 125 -35.72 -11.34 27.62
C MET A 125 -34.82 -12.20 26.72
N ILE A 126 -35.40 -13.09 25.90
CA ILE A 126 -34.65 -13.91 24.95
C ILE A 126 -34.01 -13.01 23.88
N GLN A 127 -34.77 -12.05 23.34
CA GLN A 127 -34.29 -11.12 22.35
C GLN A 127 -33.13 -10.27 22.88
N GLU A 128 -33.26 -9.72 24.09
CA GLU A 128 -32.21 -8.93 24.74
C GLU A 128 -30.94 -9.76 24.99
N SER A 129 -31.10 -11.01 25.47
CA SER A 129 -29.98 -11.95 25.61
C SER A 129 -29.28 -12.20 24.28
N ASN A 130 -30.04 -12.44 23.20
CA ASN A 130 -29.47 -12.71 21.88
C ASN A 130 -28.74 -11.48 21.31
N ILE A 131 -29.30 -10.29 21.49
CA ILE A 131 -28.67 -9.03 21.09
C ILE A 131 -27.38 -8.81 21.88
N SER A 132 -27.38 -9.06 23.19
CA SER A 132 -26.18 -8.95 24.02
C SER A 132 -25.09 -9.93 23.61
N LYS A 133 -25.44 -11.19 23.32
CA LYS A 133 -24.49 -12.20 22.83
C LYS A 133 -23.89 -11.78 21.49
N PHE A 134 -24.75 -11.42 20.52
CA PHE A 134 -24.31 -10.95 19.22
C PHE A 134 -23.37 -9.73 19.33
N LYS A 135 -23.70 -8.77 20.19
CA LYS A 135 -22.85 -7.61 20.44
C LYS A 135 -21.48 -8.01 20.98
N SER A 136 -21.43 -8.94 21.94
CA SER A 136 -20.17 -9.43 22.50
C SER A 136 -19.32 -10.18 21.49
N GLU A 137 -19.93 -11.01 20.63
CA GLU A 137 -19.23 -11.73 19.56
C GLU A 137 -18.67 -10.77 18.51
N VAL A 138 -19.47 -9.78 18.08
CA VAL A 138 -19.02 -8.75 17.13
C VAL A 138 -17.87 -7.94 17.71
N GLN A 139 -17.98 -7.49 18.97
CA GLN A 139 -16.93 -6.74 19.63
C GLN A 139 -15.64 -7.56 19.76
N SER A 140 -15.75 -8.82 20.22
CA SER A 140 -14.61 -9.72 20.37
C SER A 140 -13.93 -10.00 19.03
N SER A 141 -14.72 -10.28 17.99
CA SER A 141 -14.22 -10.49 16.63
C SER A 141 -13.51 -9.25 16.09
N GLN A 142 -14.10 -8.07 16.26
CA GLN A 142 -13.50 -6.81 15.83
C GLN A 142 -12.17 -6.55 16.53
N GLU A 143 -12.11 -6.73 17.86
CA GLU A 143 -10.90 -6.55 18.66
C GLU A 143 -9.80 -7.55 18.26
N HIS A 144 -10.17 -8.80 18.01
CA HIS A 144 -9.26 -9.83 17.53
C HIS A 144 -8.70 -9.49 16.15
N HIS A 145 -9.56 -9.15 15.18
CA HIS A 145 -9.12 -8.76 13.84
C HIS A 145 -8.26 -7.50 13.86
N PHE A 146 -8.61 -6.51 14.67
CA PHE A 146 -7.81 -5.31 14.83
C PHE A 146 -6.42 -5.62 15.40
N SER A 147 -6.36 -6.43 16.46
CA SER A 147 -5.09 -6.85 17.08
C SER A 147 -4.21 -7.64 16.12
N LEU A 148 -4.82 -8.54 15.33
CA LEU A 148 -4.12 -9.32 14.32
C LEU A 148 -3.54 -8.40 13.22
N LEU A 149 -4.36 -7.51 12.66
CA LEU A 149 -3.94 -6.56 11.63
C LEU A 149 -2.85 -5.62 12.15
N GLN A 150 -2.96 -5.14 13.39
CA GLN A 150 -1.94 -4.30 14.01
C GLN A 150 -0.61 -5.05 14.14
N ARG A 151 -0.64 -6.31 14.59
CA ARG A 151 0.55 -7.16 14.70
C ARG A 151 1.19 -7.43 13.34
N GLU A 152 0.40 -7.74 12.32
CA GLU A 152 0.89 -7.96 10.96
C GLU A 152 1.48 -6.69 10.35
N THR A 153 0.84 -5.54 10.57
CA THR A 153 1.34 -4.24 10.13
C THR A 153 2.69 -3.92 10.77
N GLU A 154 2.84 -4.16 12.08
CA GLU A 154 4.10 -3.92 12.79
C GLU A 154 5.21 -4.89 12.35
N LYS A 155 4.84 -6.16 12.11
CA LYS A 155 5.76 -7.15 11.55
C LYS A 155 6.25 -6.71 10.16
N LEU A 156 5.35 -6.35 9.25
CA LEU A 156 5.70 -5.88 7.91
C LEU A 156 6.55 -4.61 7.97
N ARG A 157 6.25 -3.68 8.87
CA ARG A 157 7.06 -2.48 9.11
C ARG A 157 8.48 -2.83 9.52
N THR A 158 8.64 -3.79 10.43
CA THR A 158 9.95 -4.27 10.89
C THR A 158 10.73 -4.94 9.76
N ASP A 159 10.06 -5.80 8.97
CA ASP A 159 10.67 -6.49 7.82
C ASP A 159 11.14 -5.48 6.76
N ILE A 160 10.34 -4.44 6.48
CA ILE A 160 10.72 -3.35 5.57
C ILE A 160 11.96 -2.60 6.07
N GLU A 161 12.01 -2.25 7.35
CA GLU A 161 13.17 -1.52 7.90
C GLU A 161 14.43 -2.38 7.87
N LYS A 162 14.30 -3.68 8.16
CA LYS A 162 15.40 -4.65 8.03
C LYS A 162 15.91 -4.71 6.59
N MET A 163 15.02 -4.95 5.62
CA MET A 163 15.40 -4.98 4.20
C MET A 163 16.06 -3.66 3.75
N ARG A 164 15.54 -2.51 4.19
CA ARG A 164 16.10 -1.19 3.89
C ARG A 164 17.54 -1.07 4.42
N SER A 165 17.80 -1.56 5.64
CA SER A 165 19.14 -1.55 6.23
C SER A 165 20.12 -2.47 5.50
N GLU A 166 19.69 -3.68 5.15
CA GLU A 166 20.49 -4.66 4.40
C GLU A 166 20.84 -4.14 2.99
N LEU A 167 19.86 -3.57 2.28
CA LEU A 167 20.09 -2.99 0.96
C LEU A 167 21.07 -1.82 1.02
N ARG A 168 20.96 -0.96 2.02
CA ARG A 168 21.89 0.16 2.19
C ARG A 168 23.31 -0.35 2.44
N TYR A 169 23.46 -1.37 3.29
CA TYR A 169 24.75 -2.00 3.54
C TYR A 169 25.36 -2.62 2.28
N GLU A 170 24.58 -3.39 1.50
CA GLU A 170 25.09 -3.98 0.26
C GLU A 170 25.43 -2.91 -0.79
N ILE A 171 24.66 -1.82 -0.89
CA ILE A 171 25.00 -0.67 -1.76
C ILE A 171 26.33 -0.06 -1.33
N ASP A 172 26.51 0.23 -0.04
CA ASP A 172 27.74 0.85 0.48
C ASP A 172 28.94 -0.08 0.25
N LYS A 173 28.77 -1.38 0.48
CA LYS A 173 29.78 -2.42 0.26
C LYS A 173 30.16 -2.56 -1.20
N VAL A 174 29.20 -2.66 -2.12
CA VAL A 174 29.46 -2.74 -3.56
C VAL A 174 30.13 -1.46 -4.07
N THR A 175 29.67 -0.30 -3.62
CA THR A 175 30.24 1.01 -3.99
C THR A 175 31.69 1.14 -3.51
N ALA A 176 31.97 0.75 -2.27
CA ALA A 176 33.33 0.74 -1.74
C ALA A 176 34.22 -0.26 -2.48
N GLY A 177 33.71 -1.45 -2.78
CA GLY A 177 34.40 -2.48 -3.57
C GLY A 177 34.76 -1.99 -4.97
N GLN A 178 33.80 -1.40 -5.69
CA GLN A 178 34.04 -0.83 -7.02
C GLN A 178 35.06 0.31 -6.98
N ARG A 179 34.97 1.20 -5.97
CA ARG A 179 35.95 2.28 -5.81
C ARG A 179 37.35 1.73 -5.55
N LEU A 180 37.49 0.68 -4.74
CA LEU A 180 38.77 0.02 -4.50
C LEU A 180 39.32 -0.59 -5.78
N ASP A 181 38.50 -1.37 -6.50
CA ASP A 181 38.87 -2.02 -7.76
C ASP A 181 39.40 -1.01 -8.80
N LEU A 182 38.67 0.09 -9.00
CA LEU A 182 39.11 1.17 -9.90
C LEU A 182 40.42 1.84 -9.45
N ASN A 183 40.64 1.98 -8.14
CA ASN A 183 41.89 2.55 -7.64
C ASN A 183 43.07 1.60 -7.82
N LEU A 184 42.86 0.29 -7.63
CA LEU A 184 43.89 -0.72 -7.86
C LEU A 184 44.23 -0.80 -9.35
N GLU A 185 43.23 -0.83 -10.22
CA GLU A 185 43.45 -0.89 -11.68
C GLU A 185 44.11 0.41 -12.19
N ARG A 186 43.72 1.57 -11.64
CA ARG A 186 44.42 2.84 -11.93
C ARG A 186 45.88 2.81 -11.47
N GLY A 187 46.17 2.20 -10.33
CA GLY A 187 47.54 1.98 -9.85
C GLY A 187 48.33 1.10 -10.81
N ARG A 188 47.76 -0.04 -11.19
CA ARG A 188 48.37 -1.01 -12.11
C ARG A 188 48.66 -0.40 -13.48
N ILE A 189 47.73 0.38 -14.05
CA ILE A 189 47.93 1.11 -15.31
C ILE A 189 49.07 2.13 -15.18
N ARG A 190 49.19 2.81 -14.04
CA ARG A 190 50.28 3.78 -13.82
C ARG A 190 51.64 3.09 -13.75
N ASP A 191 51.72 1.95 -13.07
CA ASP A 191 52.95 1.18 -12.95
C ASP A 191 53.37 0.60 -14.31
N GLU A 192 52.42 0.06 -15.08
CA GLU A 192 52.65 -0.43 -16.45
C GLU A 192 53.12 0.71 -17.38
N LEU A 193 52.48 1.88 -17.29
CA LEU A 193 52.88 3.07 -18.06
C LEU A 193 54.30 3.54 -17.69
N ALA A 194 54.64 3.53 -16.40
CA ALA A 194 55.98 3.88 -15.93
C ALA A 194 57.03 2.89 -16.43
N ASN A 195 56.72 1.58 -16.42
CA ASN A 195 57.59 0.55 -16.96
C ASN A 195 57.83 0.74 -18.48
N GLN A 196 56.76 0.92 -19.26
CA GLN A 196 56.85 1.18 -20.70
C GLN A 196 57.63 2.47 -21.01
N SER A 197 57.47 3.52 -20.20
CA SER A 197 58.25 4.75 -20.33
C SER A 197 59.74 4.52 -20.07
N ALA A 198 60.09 3.74 -19.05
CA ALA A 198 61.47 3.37 -18.75
C ALA A 198 62.09 2.50 -19.85
N GLU A 199 61.34 1.52 -20.36
CA GLU A 199 61.76 0.69 -21.51
C GLU A 199 61.98 1.55 -22.76
N THR A 200 61.05 2.44 -23.08
CA THR A 200 61.17 3.37 -24.21
C THR A 200 62.39 4.27 -24.09
N SER A 201 62.66 4.81 -22.90
CA SER A 201 63.85 5.62 -22.64
C SER A 201 65.14 4.80 -22.78
N SER A 202 65.15 3.56 -22.25
CA SER A 202 66.28 2.63 -22.40
C SER A 202 66.56 2.29 -23.86
N LEU A 203 65.52 2.00 -24.65
CA LEU A 203 65.64 1.74 -26.09
C LEU A 203 66.14 2.98 -26.85
N THR A 204 65.61 4.16 -26.53
CA THR A 204 66.06 5.43 -27.14
C THR A 204 67.54 5.68 -26.86
N ASN A 205 67.97 5.49 -25.61
CA ASN A 205 69.39 5.61 -25.23
C ASN A 205 70.29 4.58 -25.94
N LYS A 206 69.80 3.37 -26.19
CA LYS A 206 70.54 2.35 -26.97
C LYS A 206 70.66 2.77 -28.43
N LEU A 207 69.57 3.23 -29.04
CA LEU A 207 69.56 3.73 -30.42
C LEU A 207 70.52 4.91 -30.59
N ASP A 208 70.51 5.89 -29.68
CA ASP A 208 71.44 7.03 -29.74
C ASP A 208 72.89 6.57 -29.67
N ARG A 209 73.22 5.60 -28.81
CA ARG A 209 74.56 5.01 -28.73
C ARG A 209 74.95 4.32 -30.04
N GLU A 210 74.05 3.54 -30.64
CA GLU A 210 74.30 2.89 -31.93
C GLU A 210 74.49 3.91 -33.05
N ILE A 211 73.69 4.98 -33.09
CA ILE A 211 73.85 6.09 -34.05
C ILE A 211 75.22 6.75 -33.90
N HIS A 212 75.65 7.06 -32.67
CA HIS A 212 76.97 7.63 -32.42
C HIS A 212 78.10 6.68 -32.82
N ALA A 213 77.96 5.37 -32.52
CA ALA A 213 78.93 4.36 -32.92
C ALA A 213 79.04 4.23 -34.44
N LEU A 214 77.90 4.13 -35.14
CA LEU A 214 77.85 4.07 -36.60
C LEU A 214 78.42 5.33 -37.25
N ARG A 215 78.13 6.51 -36.68
CA ARG A 215 78.71 7.78 -37.15
C ARG A 215 80.23 7.78 -37.02
N ALA A 216 80.77 7.33 -35.88
CA ALA A 216 82.22 7.24 -35.67
C ALA A 216 82.87 6.24 -36.66
N GLN A 217 82.25 5.08 -36.88
CA GLN A 217 82.72 4.11 -37.88
C GLN A 217 82.70 4.69 -39.30
N LEU A 218 81.66 5.44 -39.66
CA LEU A 218 81.55 6.10 -40.95
C LEU A 218 82.61 7.18 -41.14
N GLU A 219 82.91 7.97 -40.10
CA GLU A 219 84.00 8.95 -40.14
C GLU A 219 85.37 8.27 -40.31
N ALA A 220 85.63 7.17 -39.58
CA ALA A 220 86.85 6.38 -39.74
C ALA A 220 86.98 5.81 -41.17
N ALA A 221 85.92 5.19 -41.69
CA ALA A 221 85.88 4.67 -43.06
C ALA A 221 86.09 5.77 -44.11
N LYS A 222 85.55 6.98 -43.89
CA LYS A 222 85.81 8.14 -44.75
C LYS A 222 87.31 8.50 -44.78
N TYR A 223 87.97 8.51 -43.62
CA TYR A 223 89.41 8.77 -43.55
C TYR A 223 90.24 7.68 -44.25
N ASP A 224 89.84 6.41 -44.12
CA ASP A 224 90.50 5.30 -44.82
C ASP A 224 90.38 5.46 -46.34
N VAL A 225 89.20 5.79 -46.87
CA VAL A 225 89.00 6.04 -48.31
C VAL A 225 89.88 7.21 -48.78
N ILE A 226 89.92 8.31 -48.05
CA ILE A 226 90.78 9.47 -48.38
C ILE A 226 92.25 9.04 -48.41
N LYS A 227 92.70 8.24 -47.43
CA LYS A 227 94.07 7.74 -47.35
C LYS A 227 94.43 6.87 -48.56
N TYR A 228 93.53 5.96 -48.97
CA TYR A 228 93.72 5.14 -50.17
C TYR A 228 93.76 5.98 -51.45
N CYS A 229 92.88 6.98 -51.61
CA CYS A 229 92.89 7.88 -52.75
C CYS A 229 94.21 8.66 -52.87
N ILE A 230 94.73 9.18 -51.76
CA ILE A 230 96.03 9.88 -51.77
C ILE A 230 97.15 8.90 -52.15
N GLY A 231 97.16 7.70 -51.57
CA GLY A 231 98.15 6.67 -51.88
C GLY A 231 98.15 6.26 -53.36
N THR A 232 96.98 6.08 -53.97
CA THR A 232 96.88 5.71 -55.40
C THR A 232 97.28 6.86 -56.31
N LEU A 233 96.86 8.10 -56.03
CA LEU A 233 97.29 9.29 -56.79
C LEU A 233 98.82 9.45 -56.78
N VAL A 234 99.45 9.28 -55.61
CA VAL A 234 100.92 9.34 -55.47
C VAL A 234 101.58 8.18 -56.21
N SER A 235 101.04 6.95 -56.11
CA SER A 235 101.58 5.78 -56.83
C SER A 235 101.51 5.96 -58.35
N ILE A 236 100.38 6.44 -58.88
CA ILE A 236 100.21 6.69 -60.32
C ILE A 236 101.19 7.77 -60.77
N SER A 237 101.33 8.86 -60.00
CA SER A 237 102.27 9.94 -60.31
C SER A 237 103.72 9.47 -60.29
N ALA A 238 104.11 8.65 -59.32
CA ALA A 238 105.45 8.07 -59.22
C ALA A 238 105.76 7.15 -60.40
N VAL A 239 104.82 6.29 -60.79
CA VAL A 239 104.94 5.42 -61.98
C VAL A 239 105.05 6.27 -63.25
N GLY A 240 104.22 7.31 -63.39
CA GLY A 240 104.28 8.23 -64.54
C GLY A 240 105.63 8.93 -64.68
N ILE A 241 106.20 9.43 -63.58
CA ILE A 241 107.54 10.04 -63.57
C ILE A 241 108.61 9.00 -63.92
N ALA A 242 108.52 7.78 -63.38
CA ALA A 242 109.46 6.71 -63.69
C ALA A 242 109.47 6.34 -65.18
N VAL A 243 108.30 6.28 -65.82
CA VAL A 243 108.18 6.01 -67.26
C VAL A 243 108.73 7.17 -68.11
N LEU A 244 108.40 8.43 -67.77
CA LEU A 244 108.95 9.60 -68.46
C LEU A 244 110.49 9.64 -68.40
N ARG A 245 111.08 9.22 -67.27
CA ARG A 245 112.54 9.12 -67.11
C ARG A 245 113.18 8.02 -67.96
N ILE A 246 112.44 6.96 -68.32
CA ILE A 246 112.95 5.88 -69.19
C ILE A 246 112.79 6.25 -70.68
N LEU A 247 111.81 7.10 -71.02
CA LEU A 247 111.49 7.46 -72.41
C LEU A 247 112.28 8.66 -72.95
N MET A 248 112.78 9.56 -72.09
CA MET A 248 113.75 10.62 -72.43
C MET A 248 115.19 10.15 -72.23
#